data_AF-A0A6N8BA31-F1
#
_entry.id   AF-A0A6N8BA31-F1
#
_cell.length_a   1.000
_cell.length_b   1.000
_cell.length_c   1.000
_cell.angle_alpha   90.00
_cell.angle_beta   90.00
_cell.angle_gamma   90.00
#
_symmetry.space_group_name_H-M   'P 1'
#
loop_
_entity.id
_entity.type
_entity.pdbx_description
1 polymer ?
#
loop_
_entity_poly.entity_id
_entity_poly.type
_entity_poly.pdbx_seq_one_letter_code
_entity_poly.pdbx_strand_id
1 'polypeptide(L)' 'MILYTPMQLELVLEGIEDMKHPMVREVELNGIPAVVEDKGFGQGKLVKLLSTDPNDYMDPNMIPGVSVNFLETTK' A
#
# COMPACT_ATOMS: atom_id res chain seq x y z
N MET A 1 -28.29 5.35 -9.00
CA MET A 1 -28.65 6.65 -8.39
C MET A 1 -27.62 6.90 -7.29
N ILE A 2 -26.79 7.94 -7.43
CA ILE A 2 -25.76 8.26 -6.43
C ILE A 2 -26.33 9.33 -5.51
N LEU A 3 -26.37 9.08 -4.21
CA LEU A 3 -26.80 10.04 -3.21
C LEU A 3 -25.57 10.84 -2.74
N TYR A 4 -25.60 12.16 -2.94
CA TYR A 4 -24.57 13.07 -2.43
C TYR A 4 -25.11 13.84 -1.24
N THR A 5 -24.80 13.37 -0.03
CA THR A 5 -25.07 14.10 1.21
C THR A 5 -23.82 14.86 1.63
N PRO A 6 -23.85 16.21 1.67
CA PRO A 6 -22.72 16.98 2.19
C PRO A 6 -22.57 16.73 3.69
N MET A 7 -21.34 16.45 4.13
CA MET A 7 -20.96 16.24 5.52
C MET A 7 -20.09 17.41 5.99
N GLN A 8 -20.17 17.79 7.26
CA GLN A 8 -19.31 18.85 7.81
C GLN A 8 -17.84 18.43 7.72
N LEU A 9 -16.97 19.37 7.34
CA LEU A 9 -15.55 19.09 7.14
C LEU A 9 -14.88 18.62 8.44
N GLU A 10 -15.27 19.21 9.57
CA GLU A 10 -14.76 18.87 10.90
C GLU A 10 -15.01 17.40 11.23
N LEU A 11 -16.18 16.86 10.84
CA LEU A 11 -16.53 15.45 11.03
C LEU A 11 -15.77 14.54 10.05
N VAL A 12 -15.48 14.98 8.83
CA VAL A 12 -14.66 14.23 7.86
C VAL A 12 -13.21 14.10 8.35
N LEU A 13 -12.69 15.15 8.99
CA LEU A 13 -11.30 15.24 9.44
C LEU A 13 -11.09 14.75 10.88
N GLU A 14 -12.15 14.35 11.58
CA GLU A 14 -12.03 13.79 12.93
C GLU A 14 -11.10 12.57 12.93
N GLY A 15 -10.11 12.56 13.84
CA GLY A 15 -9.12 11.48 13.95
C GLY A 15 -7.92 11.60 12.99
N ILE A 16 -7.80 12.68 12.20
CA ILE A 16 -6.63 12.90 11.35
C ILE A 16 -5.32 12.99 12.16
N GLU A 17 -5.40 13.52 13.38
CA GLU A 17 -4.25 13.63 14.30
C GLU A 17 -3.76 12.26 14.80
N ASP A 18 -4.66 11.27 14.85
CA ASP A 18 -4.38 9.90 15.28
C ASP A 18 -3.91 9.00 14.12
N MET A 19 -3.91 9.52 12.88
CA MET A 19 -3.45 8.77 11.71
C MET A 19 -1.94 8.53 11.80
N LYS A 20 -1.57 7.31 12.17
CA LYS A 20 -0.20 6.84 12.06
C LYS A 20 0.18 6.77 10.58
N HIS A 21 1.23 7.48 10.20
CA HIS A 21 1.84 7.30 8.88
C HIS A 21 2.66 6.02 8.89
N PRO A 22 2.23 4.95 8.20
CA PRO A 22 3.05 3.75 8.10
C PRO A 22 4.36 4.09 7.38
N MET A 23 5.46 3.46 7.82
CA MET A 23 6.72 3.54 7.08
C MET A 23 6.55 2.76 5.78
N VAL A 24 6.28 3.48 4.70
CA VAL A 24 6.16 2.91 3.36
C VAL A 24 7.46 3.14 2.58
N ARG A 25 7.81 2.16 1.76
CA ARG A 25 8.96 2.25 0.85
C ARG A 25 8.65 1.57 -0.47
N GLU A 26 9.33 2.03 -1.52
CA GLU A 26 9.32 1.36 -2.82
C GLU A 26 10.32 0.22 -2.82
N VAL A 27 9.91 -0.93 -3.35
CA VAL A 27 10.70 -2.16 -3.48
C VAL A 27 10.40 -2.84 -4.81
N GLU A 28 11.25 -3.76 -5.20
CA GLU A 28 11.04 -4.64 -6.35
C GLU A 28 10.67 -6.04 -5.85
N LEU A 29 9.46 -6.50 -6.15
CA LEU A 29 8.97 -7.84 -5.81
C LEU A 29 8.92 -8.67 -7.08
N ASN A 30 9.79 -9.67 -7.21
CA ASN A 30 9.85 -10.54 -8.39
C ASN A 30 9.96 -9.78 -9.73
N GLY A 31 10.67 -8.65 -9.76
CA GLY A 31 10.77 -7.78 -10.95
C GLY A 31 9.64 -6.75 -11.09
N ILE A 32 8.67 -6.74 -10.17
CA ILE A 32 7.51 -5.84 -10.21
C ILE A 32 7.71 -4.72 -9.19
N PRO A 33 7.72 -3.44 -9.61
CA PRO A 33 7.85 -2.33 -8.68
C PRO A 33 6.58 -2.22 -7.82
N ALA A 34 6.77 -2.07 -6.51
CA ALA A 34 5.68 -2.06 -5.54
C ALA A 34 6.01 -1.16 -4.34
N VAL A 35 4.96 -0.72 -3.64
CA VAL A 35 5.05 -0.01 -2.36
C VAL A 35 4.68 -0.98 -1.25
N VAL A 36 5.53 -1.09 -0.24
CA VAL A 36 5.32 -1.93 0.94
C VAL A 36 5.33 -1.09 2.21
N GLU A 37 4.45 -1.43 3.14
CA GLU A 37 4.54 -1.01 4.54
C GLU A 37 5.58 -1.90 5.23
N ASP A 38 6.69 -1.30 5.63
CA ASP A 38 7.83 -1.99 6.23
C ASP A 38 7.50 -2.38 7.68
N LYS A 39 7.66 -3.67 8.00
CA LYS A 39 7.51 -4.22 9.35
C LYS A 39 8.86 -4.63 9.96
N GLY A 40 9.96 -4.32 9.29
CA GLY A 40 11.32 -4.68 9.66
C GLY A 40 11.77 -6.02 9.08
N PHE A 41 13.08 -6.24 9.09
CA PHE A 41 13.73 -7.50 8.69
C PHE A 41 13.45 -7.94 7.24
N GLY A 42 13.20 -6.99 6.33
CA GLY A 42 12.86 -7.30 4.95
C GLY A 42 11.48 -7.94 4.81
N GLN A 43 10.58 -7.70 5.76
CA GLN A 43 9.20 -8.15 5.71
C GLN A 43 8.27 -6.96 5.78
N GLY A 44 7.13 -7.09 5.13
CA GLY A 44 6.14 -6.04 5.16
C GLY A 44 4.83 -6.47 4.57
N LYS A 45 3.99 -5.47 4.31
CA LYS A 45 2.67 -5.66 3.73
C LYS A 45 2.61 -4.89 2.42
N LEU A 46 2.18 -5.55 1.35
CA LEU A 46 1.99 -4.88 0.07
C LEU A 46 0.90 -3.81 0.20
N VAL A 47 1.25 -2.56 -0.11
CA VAL A 47 0.33 -1.42 -0.09
C VAL A 47 -0.21 -1.16 -1.49
N LYS A 48 0.66 -1.21 -2.50
CA LYS A 48 0.29 -0.88 -3.89
C LYS A 48 1.26 -1.49 -4.89
N LEU A 49 0.75 -2.02 -6.00
CA LEU A 49 1.56 -2.31 -7.19
C LEU A 49 1.78 -1.03 -8.01
N LEU A 50 3.01 -0.85 -8.50
CA LEU A 50 3.37 0.23 -9.42
C LEU A 50 3.51 -0.28 -10.86
N SER A 51 3.16 -1.55 -11.12
CA SER A 51 3.13 -2.12 -12.46
C SER A 51 2.09 -1.44 -13.35
N THR A 52 2.44 -1.35 -14.63
CA THR A 52 1.54 -0.96 -15.71
C THR A 52 0.97 -2.15 -16.47
N ASP A 53 1.42 -3.38 -16.20
CA ASP A 53 0.86 -4.61 -16.77
C ASP A 53 -0.38 -5.05 -15.96
N PRO A 54 -1.57 -5.14 -16.58
CA PRO A 54 -2.78 -5.61 -15.90
C PRO A 54 -2.68 -7.06 -15.37
N ASN A 55 -1.83 -7.90 -15.97
CA ASN A 55 -1.69 -9.29 -15.55
C ASN A 55 -1.08 -9.40 -14.14
N ASP A 56 -0.25 -8.44 -13.73
CA ASP A 56 0.35 -8.44 -12.39
C ASP A 56 -0.71 -8.25 -11.28
N TYR A 57 -1.81 -7.57 -11.60
CA TYR A 57 -2.94 -7.41 -10.67
C TYR A 57 -3.81 -8.68 -10.58
N MET A 58 -3.62 -9.66 -11.46
CA MET A 58 -4.34 -10.92 -11.45
C MET A 58 -3.68 -11.97 -10.54
N ASP A 59 -2.44 -11.75 -10.08
CA ASP A 59 -1.76 -12.64 -9.14
C ASP A 59 -2.28 -12.40 -7.70
N PRO A 60 -2.93 -13.39 -7.05
CA PRO A 60 -3.42 -13.26 -5.68
C PRO A 60 -2.32 -13.00 -4.64
N ASN A 61 -1.05 -13.27 -4.96
CA ASN A 61 0.08 -13.00 -4.08
C ASN A 61 0.57 -11.55 -4.18
N MET A 62 0.10 -10.81 -5.17
CA MET A 62 0.49 -9.44 -5.49
C MET A 62 -0.66 -8.45 -5.27
N ILE A 63 -1.63 -8.78 -4.40
CA ILE A 63 -2.72 -7.89 -4.04
C ILE A 63 -2.39 -7.05 -2.78
N PRO A 64 -2.84 -5.78 -2.71
CA PRO A 64 -2.73 -4.99 -1.50
C PRO A 64 -3.28 -5.73 -0.29
N GLY A 65 -2.51 -5.79 0.78
CA GLY A 65 -2.89 -6.54 1.98
C GLY A 65 -1.99 -7.73 2.30
N VAL A 66 -1.35 -8.31 1.29
CA VAL A 66 -0.56 -9.54 1.44
C VAL A 66 0.76 -9.27 2.14
N SER A 67 1.18 -10.20 3.00
CA SER A 67 2.51 -10.21 3.60
C SER A 67 3.54 -10.61 2.56
N VAL A 68 4.56 -9.78 2.38
CA VAL A 68 5.62 -9.98 1.40
C VAL A 68 6.99 -9.90 2.07
N ASN A 69 7.91 -10.70 1.55
CA ASN A 69 9.31 -10.62 1.90
C ASN A 69 10.06 -9.89 0.77
N PHE A 70 10.86 -8.90 1.12
CA PHE A 70 11.71 -8.16 0.21
C PHE A 70 13.09 -8.05 0.85
N LEU A 71 14.12 -8.48 0.14
CA LEU A 71 15.49 -8.19 0.56
C LEU A 71 15.78 -6.73 0.24
N GLU A 72 16.46 -6.03 1.14
CA GLU A 72 16.95 -4.70 0.79
C GLU A 72 17.91 -4.84 -0.39
N THR A 73 17.54 -4.31 -1.55
CA THR A 73 18.51 -4.03 -2.60
C THR A 73 19.33 -2.84 -2.12
N THR A 74 20.34 -3.09 -1.28
CA THR A 74 21.37 -2.10 -0.95
C THR A 74 22.02 -1.70 -2.27
N LYS A 75 21.78 -0.46 -2.70
CA LYS A 75 22.48 0.14 -3.83
C LYS A 75 23.74 0.84 -3.33
#